data_AF-A0A522MHE4-F1
#
_entry.id   AF-A0A522MHE4-F1
#
_cell.length_a   1.000
_cell.length_b   1.000
_cell.length_c   1.000
_cell.angle_alpha   90.00
_cell.angle_beta   90.00
_cell.angle_gamma   90.00
#
_symmetry.space_group_name_H-M   'P 1'
#
loop_
_entity.id
_entity.type
_entity.pdbx_description
1 polymer ?
#
loop_
_entity_poly.entity_id
_entity_poly.type
_entity_poly.pdbx_seq_one_letter_code
_entity_poly.pdbx_strand_id
1 'polypeptide(L)'
;MSMVLTPLVSGQTARLYALKRRRFRHEPLETINFPREGLAGHAVIAGGGRGGLHVAEVLHRRGLPCVIVELDQHRIDQANAAGIPVVFGDAAQSVVLEAARIATARLVLVTVPGIVVSRSIIVQARALNELVHIVARAASADHVEQLRSAGVFAVVQPGFEAGLETTRQALLHLGATADAIDAWADSERLEFYGVERTTTGEGHAEP
;
A
#
# COMPACT_ATOMS: atom_id res chain seq x y z
N MET A 1 -3.06 12.92 58.35
CA MET A 1 -3.65 11.57 58.20
C MET A 1 -4.07 11.42 56.75
N SER A 2 -3.14 10.96 55.90
CA SER A 2 -3.15 9.62 55.29
C SER A 2 -4.33 9.46 54.32
N MET A 3 -4.17 9.60 53.00
CA MET A 3 -3.42 8.69 52.12
C MET A 3 -3.69 7.21 52.44
N VAL A 4 -4.95 6.85 52.67
CA VAL A 4 -5.37 5.44 52.64
C VAL A 4 -6.75 5.39 52.01
N LEU A 5 -6.81 5.06 50.72
CA LEU A 5 -7.90 4.29 50.10
C LEU A 5 -7.59 4.04 48.62
N THR A 6 -6.46 3.39 48.37
CA THR A 6 -6.28 2.59 47.14
C THR A 6 -6.25 1.13 47.57
N PRO A 7 -7.40 0.51 47.89
CA PRO A 7 -7.39 -0.92 48.12
C PRO A 7 -7.14 -1.59 46.76
N LEU A 8 -6.12 -2.43 46.74
CA LEU A 8 -5.87 -3.54 45.82
C LEU A 8 -7.11 -3.97 45.02
N VAL A 9 -7.22 -3.50 43.76
CA VAL A 9 -8.05 -4.12 42.73
C VAL A 9 -7.14 -4.42 41.53
N SER A 10 -6.21 -5.36 41.72
CA SER A 10 -5.22 -5.72 40.67
C SER A 10 -5.71 -6.86 39.76
N GLY A 11 -6.75 -7.61 40.14
CA GLY A 11 -7.16 -8.82 39.42
C GLY A 11 -8.35 -8.67 38.45
N GLN A 12 -9.20 -7.65 38.61
CA GLN A 12 -10.44 -7.51 37.82
C GLN A 12 -10.45 -6.31 36.87
N THR A 13 -9.43 -5.45 36.93
CA THR A 13 -9.28 -4.29 36.04
C THR A 13 -9.09 -4.72 34.60
N ALA A 14 -8.46 -5.86 34.32
CA ALA A 14 -8.29 -6.37 32.95
C ALA A 14 -9.64 -6.64 32.24
N ARG A 15 -10.62 -7.23 32.93
CA ARG A 15 -11.96 -7.47 32.37
C ARG A 15 -12.77 -6.19 32.21
N LEU A 16 -12.66 -5.28 33.18
CA LEU A 16 -13.32 -3.97 33.11
C LEU A 16 -12.69 -3.07 32.04
N TYR A 17 -11.38 -3.11 31.85
CA TYR A 17 -10.68 -2.44 30.73
C TYR A 17 -11.03 -3.08 29.40
N ALA A 18 -11.12 -4.42 29.29
CA ALA A 18 -11.55 -5.09 28.07
C ALA A 18 -13.00 -4.73 27.69
N LEU A 19 -13.91 -4.66 28.68
CA LEU A 19 -15.28 -4.17 28.46
C LEU A 19 -15.31 -2.68 28.12
N LYS A 20 -14.47 -1.86 28.77
CA LYS A 20 -14.37 -0.42 28.50
C LYS A 20 -13.75 -0.13 27.14
N ARG A 21 -12.82 -0.97 26.66
CA ARG A 21 -12.24 -0.91 25.31
C ARG A 21 -13.24 -1.29 24.22
N ARG A 22 -14.23 -2.15 24.53
CA ARG A 22 -15.44 -2.33 23.72
C ARG A 22 -16.35 -1.09 23.66
N ARG A 23 -16.22 -0.17 24.63
CA ARG A 23 -17.05 1.03 24.78
C ARG A 23 -16.34 2.32 24.34
N PHE A 24 -15.01 2.36 24.35
CA PHE A 24 -14.22 3.32 23.59
C PHE A 24 -14.31 2.95 22.11
N ARG A 25 -15.47 3.28 21.53
CA ARG A 25 -15.62 3.50 20.09
C ARG A 25 -14.41 4.35 19.67
N HIS A 26 -13.63 3.83 18.73
CA HIS A 26 -12.61 4.62 18.04
C HIS A 26 -13.26 5.95 17.65
N GLU A 27 -12.65 7.07 18.03
CA GLU A 27 -13.00 8.35 17.43
C GLU A 27 -13.03 8.15 15.91
N PRO A 28 -14.05 8.68 15.21
CA PRO A 28 -14.12 8.53 13.77
C PRO A 28 -12.79 9.02 13.19
N LEU A 29 -12.09 8.13 12.49
CA LEU A 29 -10.82 8.48 11.86
C LEU A 29 -11.05 9.68 10.94
N GLU A 30 -10.11 10.62 10.96
CA GLU A 30 -10.19 11.81 10.13
C GLU A 30 -10.03 11.41 8.66
N THR A 31 -11.00 11.82 7.83
CA THR A 31 -10.99 11.56 6.39
C THR A 31 -11.17 12.86 5.63
N ILE A 32 -10.44 13.02 4.53
CA ILE A 32 -10.45 14.22 3.69
C ILE A 32 -10.82 13.81 2.27
N ASN A 33 -11.63 14.62 1.58
CA ASN A 33 -12.12 14.39 0.21
C ASN A 33 -12.75 12.99 0.00
N PHE A 34 -13.26 12.37 1.07
CA PHE A 34 -13.84 11.04 0.97
C PHE A 34 -15.21 11.09 0.28
N PRO A 35 -15.45 10.29 -0.78
CA PRO A 35 -16.72 10.31 -1.51
C PRO A 35 -17.91 9.95 -0.61
N ARG A 36 -19.05 10.64 -0.79
CA ARG A 36 -20.24 10.46 0.07
C ARG A 36 -20.88 9.08 -0.09
N GLU A 37 -20.87 8.59 -1.32
CA GLU A 37 -21.33 7.25 -1.73
C GLU A 37 -20.38 6.13 -1.27
N GLY A 38 -19.21 6.48 -0.74
CA GLY A 38 -18.17 5.54 -0.33
C GLY A 38 -17.28 5.08 -1.48
N LEU A 39 -16.38 4.13 -1.17
CA LEU A 39 -15.42 3.58 -2.12
C LEU A 39 -15.63 2.06 -2.29
N ALA A 40 -15.56 1.62 -3.55
CA ALA A 40 -15.53 0.21 -3.94
C ALA A 40 -14.79 0.07 -5.27
N GLY A 41 -14.20 -1.10 -5.51
CA GLY A 41 -13.44 -1.35 -6.73
C GLY A 41 -12.15 -0.52 -6.86
N HIS A 42 -11.75 0.16 -5.79
CA HIS A 42 -10.71 1.19 -5.77
C HIS A 42 -9.34 0.65 -5.38
N ALA A 43 -8.33 1.51 -5.48
CA ALA A 43 -7.00 1.28 -4.93
C ALA A 43 -6.84 1.92 -3.53
N VAL A 44 -6.33 1.17 -2.56
CA VAL A 44 -5.87 1.70 -1.27
C VAL A 44 -4.37 1.90 -1.33
N ILE A 45 -3.90 3.11 -1.09
CA ILE A 45 -2.48 3.48 -1.18
C ILE A 45 -1.95 3.71 0.22
N ALA A 46 -1.23 2.73 0.75
CA ALA A 46 -0.62 2.79 2.07
C ALA A 46 0.71 3.55 2.01
N GLY A 47 0.67 4.84 2.36
CA GLY A 47 1.76 5.80 2.27
C GLY A 47 1.53 6.85 1.17
N GLY A 48 1.48 8.13 1.55
CA GLY A 48 1.35 9.31 0.68
C GLY A 48 2.68 9.97 0.35
N GLY A 49 3.81 9.27 0.49
CA GLY A 49 5.12 9.79 0.06
C GLY A 49 5.21 9.95 -1.46
N ARG A 50 6.38 10.36 -1.97
CA ARG A 50 6.61 10.66 -3.40
C ARG A 50 5.99 9.65 -4.37
N GLY A 51 6.24 8.35 -4.16
CA GLY A 51 5.71 7.30 -5.02
C GLY A 51 4.19 7.11 -4.88
N GLY A 52 3.67 7.13 -3.63
CA GLY A 52 2.26 6.95 -3.37
C GLY A 52 1.40 8.10 -3.89
N LEU A 53 1.83 9.35 -3.64
CA LEU A 53 1.15 10.54 -4.15
C LEU A 53 1.17 10.56 -5.69
N HIS A 54 2.32 10.27 -6.32
CA HIS A 54 2.42 10.23 -7.78
C HIS A 54 1.42 9.23 -8.40
N VAL A 55 1.35 8.01 -7.86
CA VAL A 55 0.38 7.02 -8.36
C VAL A 55 -1.05 7.46 -8.11
N ALA A 56 -1.34 8.02 -6.94
CA ALA A 56 -2.67 8.53 -6.60
C ALA A 56 -3.12 9.64 -7.56
N GLU A 57 -2.25 10.58 -7.89
CA GLU A 57 -2.55 11.64 -8.86
C GLU A 57 -2.84 11.08 -10.26
N VAL A 58 -2.07 10.09 -10.70
CA VAL A 58 -2.29 9.44 -12.01
C VAL A 58 -3.64 8.72 -12.04
N LEU A 59 -3.97 7.96 -10.98
CA LEU A 59 -5.26 7.28 -10.86
C LEU A 59 -6.42 8.29 -10.83
N HIS A 60 -6.29 9.33 -10.00
CA HIS A 60 -7.29 10.38 -9.84
C HIS A 60 -7.57 11.11 -11.17
N ARG A 61 -6.53 11.52 -11.90
CA ARG A 61 -6.68 12.16 -13.23
C ARG A 61 -7.33 11.25 -14.27
N ARG A 62 -7.21 9.93 -14.12
CA ARG A 62 -7.84 8.94 -15.00
C ARG A 62 -9.26 8.54 -14.54
N GLY A 63 -9.78 9.16 -13.48
CA GLY A 63 -11.09 8.82 -12.92
C GLY A 63 -11.12 7.43 -12.28
N LEU A 64 -9.96 6.85 -11.94
CA LEU A 64 -9.87 5.57 -11.26
C LEU A 64 -9.93 5.81 -9.75
N PRO A 65 -10.95 5.27 -9.04
CA PRO A 65 -11.10 5.50 -7.61
C PRO A 65 -9.88 5.05 -6.80
N CYS A 66 -9.40 5.90 -5.90
CA CYS A 66 -8.33 5.58 -4.97
C CYS A 66 -8.47 6.35 -3.66
N VAL A 67 -7.77 5.87 -2.62
CA VAL A 67 -7.63 6.56 -1.32
C VAL A 67 -6.23 6.38 -0.79
N ILE A 68 -5.64 7.45 -0.26
CA ILE A 68 -4.35 7.42 0.43
C ILE A 68 -4.57 7.21 1.93
N VAL A 69 -3.75 6.37 2.55
CA VAL A 69 -3.61 6.26 4.01
C VAL A 69 -2.25 6.84 4.40
N GLU A 70 -2.23 7.88 5.22
CA GLU A 70 -1.01 8.60 5.58
C GLU A 70 -1.08 9.19 7.01
N LEU A 71 0.07 9.33 7.66
CA LEU A 71 0.27 9.88 9.00
C LEU A 71 0.88 11.28 8.97
N ASP A 72 1.69 11.57 7.95
CA ASP A 72 2.40 12.84 7.83
C ASP A 72 1.46 13.94 7.31
N GLN A 73 1.17 14.93 8.16
CA GLN A 73 0.25 16.03 7.83
C GLN A 73 0.65 16.78 6.55
N HIS A 74 1.94 16.97 6.29
CA HIS A 74 2.38 17.71 5.12
C HIS A 74 2.01 16.96 3.82
N ARG A 75 2.14 15.63 3.80
CA ARG A 75 1.72 14.82 2.65
C ARG A 75 0.21 14.74 2.50
N ILE A 76 -0.52 14.77 3.62
CA ILE A 76 -1.98 14.85 3.61
C ILE A 76 -2.43 16.16 2.97
N ASP A 77 -1.81 17.28 3.33
CA ASP A 77 -2.11 18.58 2.73
C ASP A 77 -1.84 18.58 1.21
N GLN A 78 -0.76 17.92 0.77
CA GLN A 78 -0.45 17.75 -0.66
C GLN A 78 -1.54 16.94 -1.39
N ALA A 79 -1.94 15.81 -0.83
CA ALA A 79 -3.01 14.99 -1.41
C ALA A 79 -4.35 15.72 -1.41
N ASN A 80 -4.65 16.48 -0.35
CA ASN A 80 -5.84 17.31 -0.25
C ASN A 80 -5.87 18.41 -1.33
N ALA A 81 -4.75 19.11 -1.54
CA ALA A 81 -4.62 20.11 -2.59
C ALA A 81 -4.85 19.51 -4.00
N ALA A 82 -4.53 18.23 -4.19
CA ALA A 82 -4.80 17.49 -5.42
C ALA A 82 -6.23 16.90 -5.51
N GLY A 83 -7.09 17.13 -4.50
CA GLY A 83 -8.47 16.60 -4.46
C GLY A 83 -8.55 15.11 -4.19
N ILE A 84 -7.45 14.48 -3.77
CA ILE A 84 -7.36 13.03 -3.59
C ILE A 84 -7.97 12.65 -2.23
N PRO A 85 -8.79 11.58 -2.15
CA PRO A 85 -9.30 11.07 -0.87
C PRO A 85 -8.16 10.58 0.04
N VAL A 86 -8.23 10.95 1.32
CA VAL A 86 -7.24 10.58 2.34
C VAL A 86 -7.92 10.06 3.61
N VAL A 87 -7.33 9.04 4.22
CA VAL A 87 -7.60 8.62 5.60
C VAL A 87 -6.35 8.90 6.44
N PHE A 88 -6.50 9.71 7.49
CA PHE A 88 -5.45 9.95 8.46
C PHE A 88 -5.28 8.71 9.35
N GLY A 89 -4.10 8.09 9.31
CA GLY A 89 -3.80 6.97 10.19
C GLY A 89 -2.68 6.05 9.73
N ASP A 90 -2.31 5.13 10.62
CA ASP A 90 -1.30 4.10 10.34
C ASP A 90 -1.93 2.94 9.58
N ALA A 91 -1.51 2.74 8.33
CA ALA A 91 -1.97 1.64 7.49
C ALA A 91 -1.66 0.24 8.06
N ALA A 92 -0.75 0.12 9.04
CA ALA A 92 -0.51 -1.14 9.74
C ALA A 92 -1.63 -1.51 10.73
N GLN A 93 -2.59 -0.62 11.00
CA GLN A 93 -3.73 -0.85 11.88
C GLN A 93 -4.97 -1.25 11.07
N SER A 94 -5.64 -2.34 11.47
CA SER A 94 -6.84 -2.83 10.78
C SER A 94 -7.95 -1.79 10.69
N VAL A 95 -8.21 -1.07 11.78
CA VAL A 95 -9.26 -0.02 11.84
C VAL A 95 -9.04 1.09 10.80
N VAL A 96 -7.79 1.39 10.45
CA VAL A 96 -7.46 2.41 9.44
C VAL A 96 -7.70 1.88 8.03
N LEU A 97 -7.33 0.62 7.76
CA LEU A 97 -7.64 -0.02 6.48
C LEU A 97 -9.15 -0.25 6.28
N GLU A 98 -9.89 -0.52 7.35
CA GLU A 98 -11.36 -0.57 7.34
C GLU A 98 -11.97 0.78 6.97
N ALA A 99 -11.47 1.88 7.53
CA ALA A 99 -11.89 3.23 7.15
C ALA A 99 -11.55 3.55 5.68
N ALA A 100 -10.45 3.00 5.15
CA ALA A 100 -10.10 3.05 3.74
C ALA A 100 -10.93 2.09 2.85
N ARG A 101 -11.94 1.39 3.41
CA ARG A 101 -12.85 0.47 2.71
C ARG A 101 -12.15 -0.70 2.02
N ILE A 102 -11.09 -1.23 2.64
CA ILE A 102 -10.27 -2.30 2.04
C ILE A 102 -11.05 -3.57 1.65
N ALA A 103 -12.15 -3.89 2.35
CA ALA A 103 -12.99 -5.06 2.07
C ALA A 103 -13.59 -5.04 0.65
N THR A 104 -13.78 -3.85 0.06
CA THR A 104 -14.30 -3.68 -1.31
C THR A 104 -13.23 -3.18 -2.28
N ALA A 105 -11.98 -3.02 -1.84
CA ALA A 105 -10.87 -2.60 -2.68
C ALA A 105 -10.42 -3.74 -3.61
N ARG A 106 -9.89 -3.38 -4.78
CA ARG A 106 -9.31 -4.34 -5.74
C ARG A 106 -7.79 -4.43 -5.66
N LEU A 107 -7.16 -3.38 -5.14
CA LEU A 107 -5.72 -3.22 -5.15
C LEU A 107 -5.26 -2.50 -3.88
N VAL A 108 -4.18 -2.98 -3.28
CA VAL A 108 -3.43 -2.28 -2.23
C VAL A 108 -2.03 -1.97 -2.77
N LEU A 109 -1.65 -0.71 -2.72
CA LEU A 109 -0.30 -0.25 -3.03
C LEU A 109 0.43 0.04 -1.71
N VAL A 110 1.40 -0.79 -1.35
CA VAL A 110 2.23 -0.59 -0.16
C VAL A 110 3.46 0.22 -0.57
N THR A 111 3.44 1.53 -0.31
CA THR A 111 4.47 2.46 -0.79
C THR A 111 5.43 2.92 0.30
N VAL A 112 5.16 2.53 1.55
CA VAL A 112 6.05 2.78 2.69
C VAL A 112 7.39 2.04 2.52
N PRO A 113 8.52 2.64 2.92
CA PRO A 113 9.84 2.03 2.76
C PRO A 113 10.20 1.02 3.87
N GLY A 114 9.52 1.06 5.02
CA GLY A 114 9.86 0.23 6.17
C GLY A 114 9.47 -1.23 5.98
N ILE A 115 10.42 -2.16 6.11
CA ILE A 115 10.21 -3.61 5.93
C ILE A 115 9.14 -4.14 6.90
N VAL A 116 9.29 -3.85 8.20
CA VAL A 116 8.36 -4.31 9.24
C VAL A 116 6.96 -3.76 9.02
N VAL A 117 6.85 -2.47 8.70
CA VAL A 117 5.57 -1.79 8.46
C VAL A 117 4.89 -2.37 7.22
N SER A 118 5.64 -2.54 6.12
CA SER A 118 5.13 -3.12 4.87
C SER A 118 4.55 -4.51 5.10
N ARG A 119 5.28 -5.37 5.83
CA ARG A 119 4.81 -6.71 6.18
C ARG A 119 3.54 -6.67 7.03
N SER A 120 3.47 -5.77 8.01
CA SER A 120 2.27 -5.61 8.84
C SER A 120 1.06 -5.20 7.99
N ILE A 121 1.22 -4.23 7.09
CA ILE A 121 0.16 -3.80 6.17
C ILE A 121 -0.31 -4.97 5.31
N ILE A 122 0.61 -5.77 4.74
CA ILE A 122 0.27 -6.93 3.91
C ILE A 122 -0.58 -7.94 4.69
N VAL A 123 -0.17 -8.27 5.92
CA VAL A 123 -0.90 -9.21 6.79
C VAL A 123 -2.30 -8.69 7.10
N GLN A 124 -2.43 -7.42 7.49
CA GLN A 124 -3.75 -6.84 7.78
C GLN A 124 -4.63 -6.75 6.53
N ALA A 125 -4.05 -6.35 5.40
CA ALA A 125 -4.76 -6.26 4.13
C ALA A 125 -5.38 -7.60 3.72
N ARG A 126 -4.59 -8.69 3.81
CA ARG A 126 -5.06 -10.05 3.53
C ARG A 126 -6.12 -10.52 4.52
N ALA A 127 -5.97 -10.20 5.80
CA ALA A 127 -6.95 -10.57 6.83
C ALA A 127 -8.31 -9.89 6.62
N LEU A 128 -8.31 -8.66 6.08
CA LEU A 128 -9.54 -7.89 5.82
C LEU A 128 -10.13 -8.15 4.42
N ASN A 129 -9.29 -8.55 3.47
CA ASN A 129 -9.67 -8.87 2.10
C ASN A 129 -8.69 -9.89 1.51
N GLU A 130 -9.04 -11.17 1.58
CA GLU A 130 -8.18 -12.27 1.12
C GLU A 130 -7.87 -12.18 -0.38
N LEU A 131 -8.80 -11.64 -1.18
CA LEU A 131 -8.72 -11.59 -2.65
C LEU A 131 -8.00 -10.34 -3.19
N VAL A 132 -7.63 -9.38 -2.34
CA VAL A 132 -7.03 -8.12 -2.81
C VAL A 132 -5.67 -8.37 -3.44
N HIS A 133 -5.40 -7.74 -4.59
CA HIS A 133 -4.04 -7.73 -5.12
C HIS A 133 -3.19 -6.73 -4.34
N ILE A 134 -1.93 -7.08 -4.10
CA ILE A 134 -1.00 -6.22 -3.37
C ILE A 134 0.22 -5.98 -4.24
N VAL A 135 0.52 -4.70 -4.52
CA VAL A 135 1.79 -4.29 -5.12
C VAL A 135 2.61 -3.60 -4.04
N ALA A 136 3.81 -4.09 -3.78
CA ALA A 136 4.62 -3.62 -2.66
C ALA A 136 5.94 -3.01 -3.12
N ARG A 137 6.29 -1.87 -2.52
CA ARG A 137 7.60 -1.25 -2.66
C ARG A 137 8.63 -2.04 -1.85
N ALA A 138 9.70 -2.51 -2.50
CA ALA A 138 10.88 -3.03 -1.83
C ALA A 138 11.89 -1.92 -1.52
N ALA A 139 12.64 -2.10 -0.44
CA ALA A 139 13.69 -1.17 -0.02
C ALA A 139 15.09 -1.63 -0.46
N SER A 140 15.26 -2.93 -0.64
CA SER A 140 16.50 -3.61 -1.03
C SER A 140 16.16 -4.88 -1.82
N ALA A 141 17.17 -5.50 -2.44
CA ALA A 141 17.01 -6.80 -3.11
C ALA A 141 16.52 -7.90 -2.13
N ASP A 142 17.07 -7.96 -0.92
CA ASP A 142 16.59 -8.90 0.11
C ASP A 142 15.11 -8.68 0.46
N HIS A 143 14.65 -7.42 0.48
CA HIS A 143 13.24 -7.12 0.71
C HIS A 143 12.36 -7.55 -0.46
N VAL A 144 12.89 -7.55 -1.70
CA VAL A 144 12.17 -8.11 -2.85
C VAL A 144 11.84 -9.58 -2.60
N GLU A 145 12.83 -10.37 -2.22
CA GLU A 145 12.64 -11.81 -2.00
C GLU A 145 11.65 -12.07 -0.85
N GLN A 146 11.75 -11.32 0.25
CA GLN A 146 10.81 -11.42 1.37
C GLN A 146 9.36 -11.11 0.95
N LEU A 147 9.15 -10.07 0.13
CA LEU A 147 7.82 -9.69 -0.35
C LEU A 147 7.27 -10.72 -1.34
N ARG A 148 8.11 -11.26 -2.23
CA ARG A 148 7.73 -12.34 -3.15
C ARG A 148 7.31 -13.59 -2.40
N SER A 149 8.11 -14.02 -1.42
CA SER A 149 7.80 -15.14 -0.54
C SER A 149 6.49 -14.91 0.26
N ALA A 150 6.09 -13.65 0.47
CA ALA A 150 4.81 -13.31 1.10
C ALA A 150 3.61 -13.36 0.14
N GLY A 151 3.79 -13.74 -1.14
CA GLY A 151 2.71 -13.91 -2.11
C GLY A 151 2.01 -12.60 -2.50
N VAL A 152 2.74 -11.49 -2.50
CA VAL A 152 2.22 -10.24 -3.09
C VAL A 152 2.12 -10.38 -4.61
N PHE A 153 1.20 -9.65 -5.22
CA PHE A 153 0.95 -9.73 -6.66
C PHE A 153 2.14 -9.22 -7.48
N ALA A 154 2.77 -8.13 -7.06
CA ALA A 154 3.99 -7.63 -7.67
C ALA A 154 4.85 -6.87 -6.65
N VAL A 155 6.15 -6.79 -6.93
CA VAL A 155 7.11 -6.02 -6.15
C VAL A 155 7.78 -5.00 -7.05
N VAL A 156 8.01 -3.80 -6.54
CA VAL A 156 8.76 -2.76 -7.25
C VAL A 156 9.90 -2.27 -6.36
N GLN A 157 11.13 -2.35 -6.84
CA GLN A 157 12.30 -1.77 -6.18
C GLN A 157 12.65 -0.44 -6.89
N PRO A 158 12.42 0.73 -6.27
CA PRO A 158 12.51 2.00 -6.99
C PRO A 158 13.91 2.40 -7.47
N GLY A 159 14.96 1.97 -6.77
CA GLY A 159 16.34 2.26 -7.17
C GLY A 159 16.75 1.47 -8.43
N PHE A 160 16.30 0.22 -8.54
CA PHE A 160 16.50 -0.64 -9.68
C PHE A 160 15.76 -0.10 -10.91
N GLU A 161 14.47 0.24 -10.78
CA GLU A 161 13.71 0.84 -11.89
C GLU A 161 14.31 2.17 -12.36
N ALA A 162 14.76 3.02 -11.43
CA ALA A 162 15.45 4.26 -11.79
C ALA A 162 16.79 4.00 -12.51
N GLY A 163 17.51 2.93 -12.12
CA GLY A 163 18.73 2.49 -12.79
C GLY A 163 18.48 1.99 -14.21
N LEU A 164 17.40 1.23 -14.43
CA LEU A 164 16.98 0.80 -15.77
C LEU A 164 16.68 1.99 -16.67
N GLU A 165 15.91 2.97 -16.18
CA GLU A 165 15.60 4.16 -16.98
C GLU A 165 16.85 5.00 -17.27
N THR A 166 17.74 5.17 -16.29
CA THR A 166 19.02 5.88 -16.49
C THR A 166 19.86 5.22 -17.58
N THR A 167 19.96 3.89 -17.55
CA THR A 167 20.70 3.11 -18.55
C THR A 167 20.03 3.20 -19.91
N ARG A 168 18.70 3.12 -19.98
CA ARG A 168 17.93 3.33 -21.21
C ARG A 168 18.27 4.68 -21.86
N GLN A 169 18.29 5.77 -21.11
CA GLN A 169 18.65 7.09 -21.64
C GLN A 169 20.11 7.13 -22.15
N ALA A 170 21.03 6.50 -21.44
CA ALA A 170 22.43 6.39 -21.88
C ALA A 170 22.56 5.60 -23.19
N LEU A 171 21.92 4.43 -23.29
CA LEU A 171 21.95 3.58 -24.48
C LEU A 171 21.33 4.26 -25.70
N LEU A 172 20.21 4.96 -25.52
CA LEU A 172 19.60 5.77 -26.59
C LEU A 172 20.60 6.81 -27.12
N HIS A 173 21.30 7.51 -26.22
CA HIS A 173 22.28 8.53 -26.61
C HIS A 173 23.49 7.93 -27.32
N LEU A 174 23.88 6.70 -26.95
CA LEU A 174 25.00 5.96 -27.55
C LEU A 174 24.61 5.22 -28.84
N GLY A 175 23.38 5.39 -29.34
CA GLY A 175 22.95 4.89 -30.64
C GLY A 175 22.38 3.46 -30.64
N ALA A 176 22.03 2.91 -29.48
CA ALA A 176 21.28 1.66 -29.42
C ALA A 176 19.82 1.86 -29.88
N THR A 177 19.25 0.84 -30.53
CA THR A 177 17.85 0.85 -30.98
C THR A 177 16.89 0.68 -29.81
N ALA A 178 15.71 1.30 -29.88
CA ALA A 178 14.66 1.15 -28.87
C ALA A 178 14.33 -0.32 -28.56
N ASP A 179 14.14 -1.15 -29.59
CA ASP A 179 13.81 -2.57 -29.42
C ASP A 179 14.87 -3.36 -28.62
N ALA A 180 16.16 -3.09 -28.87
CA ALA A 180 17.25 -3.73 -28.14
C ALA A 180 17.29 -3.28 -26.67
N ILE A 181 16.97 -2.01 -26.40
CA ILE A 181 16.93 -1.47 -25.04
C ILE A 181 15.75 -2.04 -24.26
N ASP A 182 14.58 -2.11 -24.90
CA ASP A 182 13.39 -2.67 -24.27
C ASP A 182 13.59 -4.16 -23.97
N ALA A 183 14.18 -4.93 -24.91
CA ALA A 183 14.54 -6.32 -24.69
C ALA A 183 15.55 -6.51 -23.55
N TRP A 184 16.56 -5.62 -23.46
CA TRP A 184 17.51 -5.63 -22.35
C TRP A 184 16.83 -5.34 -21.02
N ALA A 185 16.05 -4.25 -20.92
CA ALA A 185 15.38 -3.86 -19.68
C ALA A 185 14.40 -4.95 -19.19
N ASP A 186 13.72 -5.63 -20.10
CA ASP A 186 12.86 -6.76 -19.77
C ASP A 186 13.67 -7.97 -19.26
N SER A 187 14.81 -8.28 -19.86
CA SER A 187 15.68 -9.35 -19.35
C SER A 187 16.21 -9.07 -17.94
N GLU A 188 16.62 -7.83 -17.64
CA GLU A 188 17.08 -7.42 -16.32
C GLU A 188 15.96 -7.52 -15.27
N ARG A 189 14.73 -7.13 -15.62
CA ARG A 189 13.57 -7.29 -14.73
C ARG A 189 13.26 -8.75 -14.45
N LEU A 190 13.35 -9.61 -15.46
CA LEU A 190 13.14 -11.05 -15.31
C LEU A 190 14.19 -11.66 -14.37
N GLU A 191 15.45 -11.28 -14.53
CA GLU A 191 16.53 -11.74 -13.64
C GLU A 191 16.35 -11.23 -12.21
N PHE A 192 16.11 -9.93 -12.04
CA PHE A 192 16.05 -9.30 -10.72
C PHE A 192 14.80 -9.67 -9.92
N TYR A 193 13.63 -9.69 -10.57
CA TYR A 193 12.35 -10.02 -9.90
C TYR A 193 11.95 -11.49 -10.05
N GLY A 194 12.69 -12.30 -10.83
CA GLY A 194 12.43 -13.73 -11.04
C GLY A 194 11.02 -14.07 -11.51
N VAL A 195 10.36 -13.19 -12.28
CA VAL A 195 8.97 -13.38 -12.71
C VAL A 195 8.93 -14.34 -13.90
N GLU A 196 8.49 -15.58 -13.71
CA GLU A 196 8.03 -16.41 -14.84
C GLU A 196 6.74 -15.79 -15.39
N ARG A 197 6.66 -15.63 -16.71
CA ARG A 197 5.48 -15.02 -17.36
C ARG A 197 4.23 -15.81 -16.99
N THR A 198 3.31 -15.22 -16.25
CA THR A 198 1.92 -15.68 -16.22
C THR A 198 1.38 -15.47 -17.64
N THR A 199 1.37 -16.52 -18.45
CA THR A 199 0.70 -16.51 -19.75
C THR A 199 -0.77 -16.15 -19.51
N THR A 200 -1.17 -14.96 -19.93
CA THR A 200 -2.59 -14.64 -20.13
C THR A 200 -3.14 -15.72 -21.06
N GLY A 201 -4.05 -16.54 -20.54
CA GLY A 201 -4.70 -17.60 -21.32
C GLY A 201 -5.31 -17.02 -22.58
N GLU A 202 -4.81 -17.46 -23.73
CA GLU A 202 -5.52 -17.33 -24.99
C GLU A 202 -6.84 -18.07 -24.86
N GLY A 203 -7.92 -17.31 -25.00
CA GLY A 203 -9.28 -17.82 -24.96
C GLY A 203 -9.48 -18.87 -26.05
N HIS A 204 -10.07 -19.99 -25.65
CA HIS A 204 -10.79 -20.86 -26.56
C HIS A 204 -11.78 -20.02 -27.38
N ALA A 205 -11.52 -19.92 -28.66
CA ALA A 205 -12.50 -19.60 -29.67
C ALA A 205 -12.34 -20.63 -30.79
N GLU A 206 -13.11 -21.71 -30.71
CA GLU A 206 -13.60 -22.40 -31.90
C GLU A 206 -15.13 -22.53 -31.79
N PRO A 207 -15.86 -22.28 -32.89
CA PRO A 207 -17.31 -22.47 -32.97
C PRO A 207 -17.72 -23.94 -33.08
#